data_AF-A0A5J4NYB9-F1
#
_entry.id   AF-A0A5J4NYB9-F1
#
_cell.length_a   1.000
_cell.length_b   1.000
_cell.length_c   1.000
_cell.angle_alpha   90.00
_cell.angle_beta   90.00
_cell.angle_gamma   90.00
#
_symmetry.space_group_name_H-M   'P 1'
#
loop_
_entity.id
_entity.type
_entity.pdbx_description
1 polymer ?
#
loop_
_entity_poly.entity_id
_entity_poly.type
_entity_poly.pdbx_seq_one_letter_code
_entity_poly.pdbx_strand_id
1 'polypeptide(L)' 'MFFKRVILNQWDVNNDGKINREELKMMLMQQSRLMSNVSTSK' A
#
# COMPACT_ATOMS: atom_id res chain seq x y z
N MET A 1 -14.59 -6.49 10.48
CA MET A 1 -14.45 -5.62 9.28
C MET A 1 -13.44 -4.47 9.44
N PHE A 2 -12.69 -4.36 10.54
CA PHE A 2 -11.75 -3.25 10.76
C PHE A 2 -10.59 -3.21 9.75
N PHE A 3 -9.95 -4.37 9.48
CA PHE A 3 -8.81 -4.46 8.58
C PHE A 3 -9.11 -3.97 7.16
N LYS A 4 -10.25 -4.37 6.58
CA LYS A 4 -10.66 -3.90 5.26
C LYS A 4 -10.76 -2.37 5.21
N ARG A 5 -11.33 -1.76 6.26
CA ARG A 5 -11.53 -0.31 6.33
C ARG A 5 -10.20 0.44 6.44
N VAL A 6 -9.26 -0.07 7.23
CA VAL A 6 -7.92 0.53 7.38
C VAL A 6 -7.12 0.45 6.08
N ILE A 7 -7.16 -0.71 5.42
CA ILE A 7 -6.47 -0.92 4.13
C ILE A 7 -7.04 0.02 3.07
N LEU A 8 -8.37 0.07 2.91
CA LEU A 8 -9.00 0.95 1.93
C LEU A 8 -8.69 2.42 2.24
N ASN A 9 -8.82 2.87 3.48
CA ASN A 9 -8.56 4.27 3.83
C ASN A 9 -7.12 4.74 3.57
N GLN A 10 -6.16 3.83 3.42
CA GLN A 10 -4.77 4.17 3.09
C GLN A 10 -4.42 4.04 1.61
N TRP A 11 -5.11 3.16 0.88
CA TRP A 11 -4.67 2.70 -0.45
C TRP A 11 -5.72 2.81 -1.55
N ASP A 12 -6.99 2.94 -1.20
CA ASP A 12 -8.11 3.20 -2.12
C ASP A 12 -8.09 4.69 -2.49
N VAL A 13 -7.32 5.02 -3.53
CA VAL A 13 -7.07 6.41 -3.94
C VAL A 13 -8.31 6.96 -4.64
N ASN A 14 -9.00 6.12 -5.42
CA ASN A 14 -10.20 6.52 -6.13
C ASN A 14 -11.47 6.46 -5.26
N ASN A 15 -11.37 5.92 -4.03
CA ASN A 15 -12.45 5.75 -3.06
C ASN A 15 -13.64 4.93 -3.61
N ASP A 16 -13.36 3.92 -4.43
CA ASP A 16 -14.39 3.03 -5.00
C ASP A 16 -14.77 1.87 -4.06
N GLY A 17 -14.10 1.76 -2.91
CA GLY A 17 -14.30 0.74 -1.89
C GLY A 17 -13.59 -0.59 -2.19
N LYS A 18 -12.70 -0.60 -3.19
CA LYS A 18 -11.89 -1.75 -3.62
C LYS A 18 -10.43 -1.29 -3.83
N ILE A 19 -9.56 -2.26 -4.09
CA ILE A 19 -8.19 -1.98 -4.50
C ILE A 19 -8.02 -2.54 -5.90
N ASN A 20 -7.75 -1.66 -6.84
CA ASN A 20 -7.50 -2.01 -8.23
C ASN A 20 -6.01 -2.35 -8.46
N ARG A 21 -5.67 -2.71 -9.70
CA ARG A 21 -4.31 -3.16 -10.05
C ARG A 21 -3.27 -2.05 -9.94
N GLU A 22 -3.66 -0.80 -10.17
CA GLU A 22 -2.79 0.38 -10.11
C GLU A 22 -2.52 0.76 -8.65
N GLU A 23 -3.55 0.76 -7.82
CA GLU A 23 -3.46 0.99 -6.38
C GLU A 23 -2.60 -0.08 -5.69
N LEU A 24 -2.79 -1.35 -6.07
CA LEU A 24 -1.94 -2.45 -5.60
C LEU A 24 -0.48 -2.26 -6.05
N LYS A 25 -0.24 -1.81 -7.29
CA LYS A 25 1.11 -1.52 -7.78
C LYS A 25 1.76 -0.40 -6.96
N MET A 26 1.03 0.66 -6.65
CA MET A 26 1.53 1.75 -5.79
C MET A 26 1.90 1.24 -4.39
N MET A 27 1.05 0.37 -3.82
CA MET A 27 1.32 -0.28 -2.53
C MET A 27 2.62 -1.08 -2.53
N LEU A 28 2.82 -1.94 -3.53
CA LEU A 28 4.03 -2.73 -3.66
C LEU A 28 5.28 -1.88 -3.92
N MET A 29 5.15 -0.80 -4.70
CA MET A 29 6.26 0.13 -4.95
C MET A 29 6.65 0.94 -3.71
N GLN A 30 5.68 1.34 -2.88
CA GLN A 30 5.98 2.00 -1.62
C GLN A 30 6.66 1.03 -0.65
N GLN A 31 6.19 -0.21 -0.57
CA GLN A 31 6.77 -1.21 0.31
C GLN A 31 8.18 -1.65 -0.13
N SER A 32 8.45 -1.74 -1.43
CA SER A 32 9.79 -2.04 -1.93
C SER A 32 10.81 -0.95 -1.59
N ARG A 33 10.41 0.34 -1.64
CA ARG A 33 11.25 1.47 -1.21
C ARG A 33 11.51 1.46 0.30
N LEU A 34 10.50 1.09 1.09
CA LEU A 34 10.66 0.95 2.54
C LEU A 34 11.61 -0.20 2.87
N MET A 35 11.47 -1.36 2.20
CA MET A 35 12.37 -2.51 2.37
C MET A 35 13.80 -2.24 1.88
N SER A 36 14.00 -1.47 0.80
CA SER A 36 15.34 -1.14 0.33
C SER A 36 16.11 -0.28 1.33
N ASN A 37 15.43 0.60 2.08
CA ASN A 37 16.06 1.47 3.06
C ASN A 37 16.36 0.77 4.40
N VAL A 38 15.71 -0.35 4.69
CA VAL A 38 15.97 -1.15 5.90
C VAL A 38 17.29 -1.94 5.77
N SER A 39 17.77 -2.18 4.54
CA SER A 39 18.98 -2.97 4.27
C SER A 39 20.29 -2.18 4.33
N THR A 40 20.26 -0.84 4.35
CA THR A 40 21.47 0.02 4.30
C THR A 40 21.89 0.57 5.67
N SER A 41 21.33 0.04 6.75
CA SER A 41 21.81 0.28 8.12
C SER A 41 22.40 -1.01 8.68
N LYS A 42 23.54 -1.45 8.13
CA LYS A 42 24.48 -2.35 8.80
C LYS A 42 25.87 -2.18 8.22
#